data_AF-A0A961C0R0-F1
#
_entry.id   AF-A0A961C0R0-F1
#
_cell.length_a   1.000
_cell.length_b   1.000
_cell.length_c   1.000
_cell.angle_alpha   90.00
_cell.angle_beta   90.00
_cell.angle_gamma   90.00
#
_symmetry.space_group_name_H-M   'P 1'
#
loop_
_entity.id
_entity.type
_entity.pdbx_description
1 polymer ?
#
loop_
_entity_poly.entity_id
_entity_poly.type
_entity_poly.pdbx_seq_one_letter_code
_entity_poly.pdbx_strand_id
1 'polypeptide(L)'
;MTGIAGVPLAFFSGRAIPGGGVLAMSRRSVLVVVVSAAMVASGLVGVNTAAWASPQAVAADPAVVGVGAVDPVPPGADVGSWPKNSYASSSMVRLNAEQSAVAGAMYLAQRDNKEVPIPEFTSETIQVWARPDGTVHEETAAAPVRAKVNGAWQSVDATLVKGGDGVWRPKVSAVEMAFSGGGAGPVATLSRDGVSIAYTFPEALPTPSVDGPSLTYPNVYPGVDLVVTASSSTLSQVLVIKDKAAAKNPKVRVVRVKTAVKGGTLVGGKDGGYAVHNAKGEPVLTGAGLPGDSRTRLLDLSGGHAGLLVAV
;
A
#
# COMPACT_ATOMS: atom_id res chain seq x y z
N MET A 1 -35.62 30.04 39.58
CA MET A 1 -34.95 30.66 38.42
C MET A 1 -33.78 29.77 38.02
N THR A 2 -33.69 29.12 36.88
CA THR A 2 -34.61 28.80 35.78
C THR A 2 -33.92 27.61 35.10
N GLY A 3 -34.60 26.46 34.97
CA GLY A 3 -34.12 25.30 34.23
C GLY A 3 -34.59 25.33 32.78
N ILE A 4 -33.85 24.67 31.90
CA ILE A 4 -34.26 24.27 30.53
C ILE A 4 -33.50 22.94 30.27
N ALA A 5 -34.11 21.77 30.46
CA ALA A 5 -35.08 21.06 29.61
C ALA A 5 -34.46 20.56 28.28
N GLY A 6 -34.33 19.23 28.17
CA GLY A 6 -33.84 18.54 26.98
C GLY A 6 -34.93 18.21 25.97
N VAL A 7 -34.52 17.78 24.77
CA VAL A 7 -35.35 17.04 23.79
C VAL A 7 -34.43 16.11 22.97
N PRO A 8 -34.77 14.80 22.82
CA PRO A 8 -34.06 13.86 21.96
C PRO A 8 -34.68 13.82 20.55
N LEU A 9 -33.87 13.54 19.51
CA LEU A 9 -34.40 13.25 18.16
C LEU A 9 -34.60 11.75 17.96
N ALA A 10 -35.79 11.45 17.44
CA ALA A 10 -36.44 10.16 17.41
C ALA A 10 -35.98 9.24 16.26
N PHE A 11 -36.05 7.94 16.55
CA PHE A 11 -36.16 6.85 15.60
C PHE A 11 -37.38 7.05 14.69
N PHE A 12 -37.19 6.97 13.37
CA PHE A 12 -38.30 6.81 12.42
C PHE A 12 -38.34 5.36 11.94
N SER A 13 -39.36 4.63 12.38
CA SER A 13 -39.72 3.31 11.84
C SER A 13 -40.62 3.52 10.61
N GLY A 14 -40.24 2.95 9.47
CA GLY A 14 -41.06 2.88 8.26
C GLY A 14 -41.23 1.45 7.79
N ARG A 15 -42.40 0.88 8.10
CA ARG A 15 -42.85 -0.48 7.80
C ARG A 15 -43.24 -0.62 6.32
N ALA A 16 -42.86 -1.75 5.71
CA ALA A 16 -43.19 -2.15 4.34
C ALA A 16 -44.62 -2.71 4.21
N ILE A 17 -45.36 -2.33 3.16
CA ILE A 17 -46.36 -3.17 2.42
C ILE A 17 -46.50 -2.63 0.95
N PRO A 18 -47.12 -3.35 -0.03
CA PRO A 18 -46.48 -3.66 -1.32
C PRO A 18 -47.26 -3.15 -2.55
N GLY A 19 -46.65 -3.23 -3.74
CA GLY A 19 -47.40 -3.31 -5.00
C GLY A 19 -46.95 -2.34 -6.10
N GLY A 20 -46.44 -2.93 -7.18
CA GLY A 20 -46.73 -2.54 -8.57
C GLY A 20 -46.15 -1.23 -9.10
N GLY A 21 -45.12 -1.33 -9.96
CA GLY A 21 -44.75 -0.25 -10.87
C GLY A 21 -43.30 -0.31 -11.34
N VAL A 22 -43.01 -1.18 -12.31
CA VAL A 22 -41.74 -1.14 -13.04
C VAL A 22 -41.78 0.08 -13.96
N LEU A 23 -41.12 1.16 -13.55
CA LEU A 23 -40.73 2.27 -14.42
C LEU A 23 -39.22 2.24 -14.56
N ALA A 24 -38.78 1.65 -15.67
CA ALA A 24 -37.42 1.75 -16.15
C ALA A 24 -37.12 3.22 -16.44
N MET A 25 -36.24 3.84 -15.64
CA MET A 25 -35.65 5.13 -15.96
C MET A 25 -34.14 4.97 -16.03
N SER A 26 -33.66 4.76 -17.25
CA SER A 26 -32.24 4.80 -17.62
C SER A 26 -31.70 6.19 -17.28
N ARG A 27 -30.90 6.29 -16.21
CA ARG A 27 -29.98 7.41 -16.01
C ARG A 27 -28.57 6.92 -16.31
N ARG A 28 -28.09 7.26 -17.51
CA ARG A 28 -26.67 7.18 -17.86
C ARG A 28 -25.94 8.26 -17.06
N SER A 29 -25.33 7.87 -15.96
CA SER A 29 -24.41 8.74 -15.22
C SER A 29 -23.03 8.62 -15.86
N VAL A 30 -22.63 9.63 -16.63
CA VAL A 30 -21.26 9.80 -17.12
C VAL A 30 -20.42 10.31 -15.95
N LEU A 31 -19.49 9.50 -15.44
CA LEU A 31 -18.52 9.93 -14.45
C LEU A 31 -17.29 10.50 -15.18
N VAL A 32 -17.15 11.81 -15.21
CA VAL A 32 -15.91 12.49 -15.63
C VAL A 32 -14.96 12.47 -14.44
N VAL A 33 -13.90 11.68 -14.50
CA VAL A 33 -12.82 11.73 -13.51
C VAL A 33 -11.84 12.82 -13.93
N VAL A 34 -11.90 13.97 -13.25
CA VAL A 34 -10.82 14.96 -13.24
C VAL A 34 -9.72 14.41 -12.34
N VAL A 35 -8.56 14.08 -12.91
CA VAL A 35 -7.36 13.76 -12.12
C VAL A 35 -6.84 15.06 -11.52
N SER A 36 -7.27 15.35 -10.30
CA SER A 36 -6.63 16.35 -9.45
C SER A 36 -5.40 15.71 -8.82
N ALA A 37 -4.21 16.17 -9.19
CA ALA A 37 -2.99 15.87 -8.46
C ALA A 37 -3.09 16.54 -7.08
N ALA A 38 -3.45 15.78 -6.05
CA ALA A 38 -3.35 16.22 -4.67
C ALA A 38 -1.87 16.16 -4.25
N MET A 39 -1.24 17.33 -4.15
CA MET A 39 0.01 17.47 -3.39
C MET A 39 -0.24 17.08 -1.93
N VAL A 40 0.49 16.08 -1.46
CA VAL A 40 0.64 15.84 -0.02
C VAL A 40 1.61 16.90 0.52
N ALA A 41 1.08 18.04 0.95
CA ALA A 41 1.76 18.98 1.81
C ALA A 41 1.22 18.79 3.24
N SER A 42 2.04 18.24 4.13
CA SER A 42 1.77 18.23 5.58
C SER A 42 2.57 19.34 6.24
N GLY A 43 1.88 20.31 6.82
CA GLY A 43 2.48 21.39 7.61
C GLY A 43 1.47 22.48 7.99
N LEU A 44 0.70 22.24 9.05
CA LEU A 44 -0.17 23.22 9.73
C LEU A 44 0.67 24.26 10.50
N VAL A 45 0.33 25.55 10.40
CA VAL A 45 -0.02 26.48 11.51
C VAL A 45 -0.53 27.81 10.90
N GLY A 46 -1.66 28.33 11.41
CA GLY A 46 -2.02 29.74 11.27
C GLY A 46 -3.47 30.00 10.87
N VAL A 47 -4.39 29.92 11.84
CA VAL A 47 -5.80 30.31 11.68
C VAL A 47 -5.89 31.83 11.51
N ASN A 48 -6.55 32.30 10.45
CA ASN A 48 -7.17 33.62 10.42
C ASN A 48 -8.55 33.52 9.76
N THR A 49 -9.54 34.02 10.48
CA THR A 49 -10.96 33.99 10.18
C THR A 49 -11.37 35.20 9.33
N ALA A 50 -12.02 34.99 8.18
CA ALA A 50 -12.97 35.91 7.53
C ALA A 50 -13.68 35.14 6.42
N ALA A 51 -14.95 34.79 6.59
CA ALA A 51 -16.12 35.55 6.18
C ALA A 51 -16.64 35.17 4.77
N TRP A 52 -17.56 34.20 4.75
CA TRP A 52 -18.74 34.01 3.87
C TRP A 52 -18.82 34.80 2.55
N ALA A 53 -18.68 34.06 1.44
CA ALA A 53 -19.40 34.34 0.19
C ALA A 53 -19.73 33.01 -0.50
N SER A 54 -21.00 32.81 -0.83
CA SER A 54 -21.53 31.62 -1.52
C SER A 54 -20.85 31.43 -2.89
N PRO A 55 -20.38 30.23 -3.27
CA PRO A 55 -19.93 30.00 -4.64
C PRO A 55 -21.14 29.95 -5.58
N GLN A 56 -21.25 30.95 -6.45
CA GLN A 56 -22.07 30.86 -7.65
C GLN A 56 -21.55 29.71 -8.51
N ALA A 57 -22.45 28.82 -8.92
CA ALA A 57 -22.17 27.73 -9.83
C ALA A 57 -21.71 28.29 -11.19
N VAL A 58 -20.41 28.21 -11.48
CA VAL A 58 -19.93 28.27 -12.85
C VAL A 58 -19.99 26.84 -13.39
N ALA A 59 -20.97 26.59 -14.24
CA ALA A 59 -21.04 25.37 -15.03
C ALA A 59 -19.78 25.31 -15.91
N ALA A 60 -18.87 24.38 -15.62
CA ALA A 60 -17.77 24.06 -16.51
C ALA A 60 -18.31 23.17 -17.64
N ASP A 61 -18.37 23.76 -18.83
CA ASP A 61 -18.62 23.09 -20.11
C ASP A 61 -17.51 22.03 -20.35
N PRO A 62 -17.81 20.80 -20.80
CA PRO A 62 -16.78 19.81 -21.11
C PRO A 62 -16.08 20.21 -22.40
N ALA A 63 -14.92 20.87 -22.26
CA ALA A 63 -14.06 21.13 -23.41
C ALA A 63 -13.49 19.81 -23.95
N VAL A 64 -14.07 19.39 -25.07
CA VAL A 64 -13.38 18.69 -26.16
C VAL A 64 -11.99 19.31 -26.32
N VAL A 65 -10.95 18.47 -26.36
CA VAL A 65 -9.65 18.89 -26.91
C VAL A 65 -9.88 19.12 -28.40
N GLY A 66 -10.32 20.34 -28.73
CA GLY A 66 -10.56 20.76 -30.10
C GLY A 66 -9.22 20.95 -30.79
N VAL A 67 -8.92 20.09 -31.77
CA VAL A 67 -8.14 20.54 -32.92
C VAL A 67 -8.99 21.65 -33.53
N GLY A 68 -8.58 22.90 -33.37
CA GLY A 68 -9.35 24.06 -33.79
C GLY A 68 -9.85 23.86 -35.21
N ALA A 69 -11.17 23.94 -35.37
CA ALA A 69 -11.75 24.12 -36.69
C ALA A 69 -11.11 25.37 -37.28
N VAL A 70 -10.39 25.20 -38.38
CA VAL A 70 -9.91 26.33 -39.18
C VAL A 70 -11.16 26.87 -39.84
N ASP A 71 -11.65 28.03 -39.40
CA ASP A 71 -12.71 28.73 -40.13
C ASP A 71 -12.23 28.94 -41.58
N PRO A 72 -13.05 28.63 -42.60
CA PRO A 72 -12.66 28.89 -43.98
C PRO A 72 -12.52 30.40 -44.16
N VAL A 73 -11.32 30.82 -44.59
CA VAL A 73 -11.02 32.22 -44.93
C VAL A 73 -12.03 32.71 -45.97
N PRO A 74 -12.76 33.83 -45.73
CA PRO A 74 -13.70 34.35 -46.71
C PRO A 74 -12.96 34.77 -48.00
N PRO A 75 -13.53 34.52 -49.19
CA PRO A 75 -12.92 34.94 -50.45
C PRO A 75 -12.79 36.48 -50.47
N GLY A 76 -11.55 36.98 -50.60
CA GLY A 76 -11.25 38.41 -50.66
C GLY A 76 -10.55 38.99 -49.43
N ALA A 77 -10.14 38.17 -48.45
CA ALA A 77 -9.29 38.65 -47.37
C ALA A 77 -7.86 38.96 -47.90
N ASP A 78 -7.41 40.20 -47.71
CA ASP A 78 -6.06 40.64 -48.05
C ASP A 78 -5.02 39.93 -47.16
N VAL A 79 -4.44 38.85 -47.68
CA VAL A 79 -3.35 38.07 -47.04
C VAL A 79 -2.03 38.85 -46.90
N GLY A 80 -1.99 40.11 -47.35
CA GLY A 80 -0.79 40.97 -47.32
C GLY A 80 -0.45 41.56 -45.95
N SER A 81 -1.38 41.51 -44.98
CA SER A 81 -1.23 42.09 -43.64
C SER A 81 -1.09 41.07 -42.51
N TRP A 82 -1.06 39.77 -42.83
CA TRP A 82 -0.84 38.75 -41.82
C TRP A 82 0.62 38.79 -41.34
N PRO A 83 0.87 38.86 -40.02
CA PRO A 83 2.23 38.76 -39.51
C PRO A 83 2.79 37.40 -39.92
N LYS A 84 3.85 37.41 -40.75
CA LYS A 84 4.48 36.22 -41.37
C LYS A 84 5.01 35.17 -40.38
N ASN A 85 4.81 35.34 -39.08
CA ASN A 85 5.25 34.43 -38.02
C ASN A 85 4.10 33.83 -37.19
N SER A 86 2.83 34.05 -37.55
CA SER A 86 1.69 33.65 -36.69
C SER A 86 1.36 32.14 -36.69
N TYR A 87 2.03 31.32 -37.51
CA TYR A 87 1.92 29.86 -37.48
C TYR A 87 3.17 29.14 -36.92
N ALA A 88 4.23 29.89 -36.62
CA ALA A 88 5.47 29.34 -36.08
C ALA A 88 5.53 29.53 -34.56
N SER A 89 4.50 29.06 -33.87
CA SER A 89 4.60 28.61 -32.49
C SER A 89 3.33 27.88 -32.12
N SER A 90 3.09 26.72 -32.76
CA SER A 90 2.57 25.63 -31.94
C SER A 90 3.68 25.37 -30.92
N SER A 91 3.53 25.96 -29.74
CA SER A 91 4.18 25.42 -28.56
C SER A 91 3.64 23.98 -28.45
N MET A 92 4.30 23.04 -29.13
CA MET A 92 4.07 21.63 -28.92
C MET A 92 4.18 21.44 -27.42
N VAL A 93 3.05 21.19 -26.77
CA VAL A 93 3.02 20.88 -25.35
C VAL A 93 3.92 19.66 -25.21
N ARG A 94 5.14 19.86 -24.71
CA ARG A 94 6.06 18.76 -24.48
C ARG A 94 5.52 18.04 -23.25
N LEU A 95 4.81 16.96 -23.52
CA LEU A 95 4.40 16.03 -22.49
C LEU A 95 5.65 15.54 -21.77
N ASN A 96 5.58 15.49 -20.44
CA ASN A 96 6.60 14.78 -19.68
C ASN A 96 6.51 13.26 -19.97
N ALA A 97 7.45 12.49 -19.41
CA ALA A 97 7.51 11.04 -19.65
C ALA A 97 6.20 10.33 -19.25
N GLU A 98 5.64 10.68 -18.09
CA GLU A 98 4.40 10.09 -17.56
C GLU A 98 3.19 10.42 -18.45
N GLN A 99 3.04 11.69 -18.83
CA GLN A 99 1.97 12.14 -19.71
C GLN A 99 2.04 11.47 -21.10
N SER A 100 3.26 11.29 -21.62
CA SER A 100 3.48 10.59 -22.89
C SER A 100 3.11 9.11 -22.80
N ALA A 101 3.42 8.46 -21.67
CA ALA A 101 3.09 7.06 -21.44
C ALA A 101 1.57 6.83 -21.38
N VAL A 102 0.84 7.69 -20.65
CA VAL A 102 -0.63 7.63 -20.57
C VAL A 102 -1.24 7.84 -21.96
N ALA A 103 -0.82 8.88 -22.69
CA ALA A 103 -1.34 9.15 -24.02
C ALA A 103 -1.08 8.00 -25.01
N GLY A 104 0.13 7.42 -24.97
CA GLY A 104 0.48 6.26 -25.78
C GLY A 104 -0.35 5.02 -25.45
N ALA A 105 -0.51 4.71 -24.16
CA ALA A 105 -1.31 3.57 -23.71
C ALA A 105 -2.80 3.75 -24.08
N MET A 106 -3.35 4.95 -23.95
CA MET A 106 -4.72 5.29 -24.36
C MET A 106 -4.94 5.10 -25.85
N TYR A 107 -4.01 5.59 -26.67
CA TYR A 107 -4.06 5.41 -28.12
C TYR A 107 -4.07 3.92 -28.49
N LEU A 108 -3.18 3.12 -27.89
CA LEU A 108 -3.13 1.67 -28.13
C LEU A 108 -4.40 0.97 -27.65
N ALA A 109 -4.92 1.34 -26.48
CA ALA A 109 -6.13 0.74 -25.92
C ALA A 109 -7.35 0.98 -26.81
N GLN A 110 -7.50 2.20 -27.34
CA GLN A 110 -8.57 2.54 -28.28
C GLN A 110 -8.40 1.84 -29.62
N ARG A 111 -7.17 1.84 -30.17
CA ARG A 111 -6.86 1.22 -31.46
C ARG A 111 -7.09 -0.29 -31.45
N ASP A 112 -6.63 -0.96 -30.39
CA ASP A 112 -6.63 -2.42 -30.29
C ASP A 112 -7.86 -2.97 -29.55
N ASN A 113 -8.71 -2.07 -29.02
CA ASN A 113 -9.88 -2.37 -28.19
C ASN A 113 -9.57 -3.32 -27.03
N LYS A 114 -8.43 -3.10 -26.36
CA LYS A 114 -7.95 -3.88 -25.21
C LYS A 114 -7.40 -2.98 -24.12
N GLU A 115 -7.41 -3.44 -22.88
CA GLU A 115 -6.71 -2.73 -21.80
C GLU A 115 -5.19 -2.78 -22.04
N VAL A 116 -4.51 -1.66 -21.83
CA VAL A 116 -3.06 -1.53 -22.00
C VAL A 116 -2.44 -1.06 -20.68
N PRO A 117 -1.51 -1.82 -20.07
CA PRO A 117 -0.87 -1.40 -18.83
C PRO A 117 -0.07 -0.12 -19.00
N ILE A 118 0.02 0.67 -17.93
CA ILE A 118 0.84 1.89 -17.84
C ILE A 118 1.92 1.66 -16.76
N PRO A 119 3.09 1.12 -17.14
CA PRO A 119 4.15 0.73 -16.20
C PRO A 119 4.68 1.86 -15.32
N GLU A 120 4.62 3.11 -15.80
CA GLU A 120 5.08 4.33 -15.12
C GLU A 120 4.30 4.58 -13.82
N PHE A 121 3.04 4.14 -13.76
CA PHE A 121 2.19 4.21 -12.57
C PHE A 121 2.08 2.87 -11.83
N THR A 122 2.84 1.86 -12.25
CA THR A 122 2.87 0.56 -11.57
C THR A 122 3.79 0.60 -10.37
N SER A 123 3.27 0.21 -9.21
CA SER A 123 4.01 0.02 -7.96
C SER A 123 3.84 -1.41 -7.43
N GLU A 124 4.35 -1.69 -6.24
CA GLU A 124 4.20 -2.99 -5.57
C GLU A 124 2.73 -3.34 -5.27
N THR A 125 1.89 -2.31 -5.08
CA THR A 125 0.47 -2.44 -4.72
C THR A 125 -0.47 -1.86 -5.77
N ILE A 126 -0.01 -0.96 -6.63
CA ILE A 126 -0.83 -0.27 -7.63
C ILE A 126 -0.51 -0.80 -9.03
N GLN A 127 -1.53 -1.09 -9.82
CA GLN A 127 -1.43 -1.27 -11.26
C GLN A 127 -2.43 -0.37 -11.96
N VAL A 128 -2.02 0.17 -13.10
CA VAL A 128 -2.80 1.12 -13.87
C VAL A 128 -2.86 0.66 -15.32
N TRP A 129 -4.04 0.73 -15.92
CA TRP A 129 -4.27 0.41 -17.33
C TRP A 129 -5.10 1.49 -18.01
N ALA A 130 -4.78 1.78 -19.26
CA ALA A 130 -5.64 2.54 -20.15
C ALA A 130 -6.73 1.62 -20.72
N ARG A 131 -7.97 2.10 -20.76
CA ARG A 131 -9.12 1.37 -21.31
C ARG A 131 -9.52 1.90 -22.69
N PRO A 132 -10.12 1.06 -23.55
CA PRO A 132 -10.59 1.47 -24.87
C PRO A 132 -11.65 2.58 -24.85
N ASP A 133 -12.37 2.74 -23.74
CA ASP A 133 -13.39 3.78 -23.56
C ASP A 133 -12.81 5.17 -23.22
N GLY A 134 -11.48 5.30 -23.19
CA GLY A 134 -10.79 6.54 -22.85
C GLY A 134 -10.63 6.79 -21.34
N THR A 135 -10.98 5.80 -20.50
CA THR A 135 -10.79 5.87 -19.04
C THR A 135 -9.54 5.12 -18.58
N VAL A 136 -9.16 5.32 -17.31
CA VAL A 136 -8.08 4.59 -16.64
C VAL A 136 -8.70 3.60 -15.65
N HIS A 137 -8.19 2.38 -15.64
CA HIS A 137 -8.43 1.41 -14.59
C HIS A 137 -7.25 1.41 -13.63
N GLU A 138 -7.53 1.52 -12.34
CA GLU A 138 -6.53 1.32 -11.29
C GLU A 138 -6.96 0.16 -10.38
N GLU A 139 -6.02 -0.73 -10.11
CA GLU A 139 -6.16 -1.77 -9.09
C GLU A 139 -5.16 -1.52 -7.97
N THR A 140 -5.66 -1.43 -6.74
CA THR A 140 -4.85 -1.25 -5.52
C THR A 140 -4.98 -2.48 -4.62
N ALA A 141 -3.84 -3.10 -4.31
CA ALA A 141 -3.74 -4.24 -3.40
C ALA A 141 -3.42 -3.81 -1.96
N ALA A 142 -3.95 -4.54 -0.98
CA ALA A 142 -3.72 -4.27 0.44
C ALA A 142 -2.28 -4.56 0.91
N ALA A 143 -1.55 -5.39 0.16
CA ALA A 143 -0.15 -5.72 0.39
C ALA A 143 0.56 -5.90 -0.97
N PRO A 144 1.89 -5.84 -1.01
CA PRO A 144 2.63 -6.06 -2.25
C PRO A 144 2.26 -7.38 -2.92
N VAL A 145 1.94 -7.32 -4.20
CA VAL A 145 1.69 -8.52 -5.05
C VAL A 145 2.75 -8.69 -6.12
N ARG A 146 3.62 -7.68 -6.27
CA ARG A 146 4.75 -7.66 -7.19
C ARG A 146 5.94 -6.97 -6.54
N ALA A 147 7.14 -7.38 -6.93
CA ALA A 147 8.40 -6.79 -6.49
C ALA A 147 9.31 -6.56 -7.69
N LYS A 148 10.19 -5.57 -7.58
CA LYS A 148 11.15 -5.24 -8.64
C LYS A 148 12.45 -5.99 -8.40
N VAL A 149 12.72 -7.01 -9.21
CA VAL A 149 13.93 -7.84 -9.12
C VAL A 149 14.76 -7.58 -10.38
N ASN A 150 16.01 -7.14 -10.18
CA ASN A 150 16.93 -6.78 -11.27
C ASN A 150 16.32 -5.80 -12.29
N GLY A 151 15.54 -4.83 -11.80
CA GLY A 151 14.89 -3.81 -12.63
C GLY A 151 13.58 -4.25 -13.29
N ALA A 152 13.18 -5.52 -13.19
CA ALA A 152 11.94 -6.04 -13.75
C ALA A 152 10.91 -6.35 -12.67
N TRP A 153 9.63 -6.05 -12.95
CA TRP A 153 8.53 -6.45 -12.09
C TRP A 153 8.29 -7.96 -12.20
N GLN A 154 8.21 -8.62 -11.05
CA GLN A 154 7.85 -10.04 -10.94
C GLN A 154 6.75 -10.19 -9.89
N SER A 155 5.84 -11.14 -10.11
CA SER A 155 4.86 -11.51 -9.10
C SER A 155 5.57 -12.00 -7.84
N VAL A 156 5.06 -11.60 -6.67
CA VAL A 156 5.58 -12.08 -5.39
C VAL A 156 5.45 -13.60 -5.32
N ASP A 157 6.52 -14.26 -4.92
CA ASP A 157 6.61 -15.69 -4.63
C ASP A 157 7.39 -15.85 -3.33
N ALA A 158 6.65 -16.03 -2.24
CA ALA A 158 7.21 -16.15 -0.90
C ALA A 158 7.84 -17.54 -0.62
N THR A 159 7.83 -18.47 -1.59
CA THR A 159 8.41 -19.80 -1.43
C THR A 159 9.90 -19.69 -1.07
N LEU A 160 10.29 -20.35 0.02
CA LEU A 160 11.64 -20.27 0.55
C LEU A 160 12.58 -21.23 -0.17
N VAL A 161 13.74 -20.71 -0.55
CA VAL A 161 14.84 -21.46 -1.14
C VAL A 161 16.09 -21.27 -0.30
N LYS A 162 16.87 -22.35 -0.12
CA LYS A 162 18.12 -22.31 0.64
C LYS A 162 19.26 -21.87 -0.26
N GLY A 163 19.96 -20.81 0.13
CA GLY A 163 21.20 -20.37 -0.53
C GLY A 163 22.38 -21.28 -0.19
N GLY A 164 23.47 -21.16 -0.96
CA GLY A 164 24.74 -21.85 -0.68
C GLY A 164 25.40 -21.42 0.63
N ASP A 165 25.00 -20.26 1.17
CA ASP A 165 25.38 -19.74 2.48
C ASP A 165 24.57 -20.36 3.64
N GLY A 166 23.63 -21.27 3.35
CA GLY A 166 22.79 -21.93 4.34
C GLY A 166 21.61 -21.09 4.82
N VAL A 167 21.41 -19.89 4.27
CA VAL A 167 20.33 -18.96 4.61
C VAL A 167 19.14 -19.16 3.67
N TRP A 168 17.94 -19.16 4.21
CA TRP A 168 16.70 -19.28 3.44
C TRP A 168 16.17 -17.91 3.02
N ARG A 169 15.69 -17.80 1.77
CA ARG A 169 15.16 -16.55 1.21
C ARG A 169 13.92 -16.81 0.37
N PRO A 170 12.93 -15.90 0.35
CA PRO A 170 11.86 -15.92 -0.63
C PRO A 170 12.43 -15.86 -2.06
N LYS A 171 11.75 -16.48 -3.02
CA LYS A 171 12.11 -16.35 -4.44
C LYS A 171 11.90 -14.92 -4.94
N VAL A 172 10.77 -14.31 -4.59
CA VAL A 172 10.43 -12.92 -4.92
C VAL A 172 9.64 -12.30 -3.77
N SER A 173 10.18 -11.23 -3.18
CA SER A 173 9.51 -10.45 -2.14
C SER A 173 9.79 -8.96 -2.32
N ALA A 174 8.86 -8.12 -1.86
CA ALA A 174 8.99 -6.67 -1.94
C ALA A 174 10.01 -6.12 -0.92
N VAL A 175 10.15 -6.82 0.20
CA VAL A 175 11.18 -6.58 1.22
C VAL A 175 12.14 -7.76 1.20
N GLU A 176 13.45 -7.49 1.23
CA GLU A 176 14.44 -8.56 1.28
C GLU A 176 14.35 -9.28 2.63
N MET A 177 14.32 -10.61 2.60
CA MET A 177 14.22 -11.44 3.79
C MET A 177 15.24 -12.54 3.78
N ALA A 178 15.86 -12.75 4.93
CA ALA A 178 16.82 -13.82 5.19
C ALA A 178 16.43 -14.55 6.47
N PHE A 179 16.32 -15.87 6.42
CA PHE A 179 15.97 -16.72 7.56
C PHE A 179 17.09 -17.72 7.86
N SER A 180 17.29 -17.98 9.15
CA SER A 180 18.40 -18.82 9.63
C SER A 180 18.29 -20.29 9.17
N GLY A 181 19.45 -20.92 8.96
CA GLY A 181 19.55 -22.37 8.84
C GLY A 181 19.64 -23.11 10.19
N GLY A 182 19.58 -22.37 11.31
CA GLY A 182 19.84 -22.84 12.67
C GLY A 182 21.02 -22.11 13.34
N GLY A 183 21.30 -22.44 14.60
CA GLY A 183 22.38 -21.85 15.40
C GLY A 183 21.96 -20.62 16.22
N ALA A 184 22.93 -19.85 16.70
CA ALA A 184 22.72 -18.72 17.62
C ALA A 184 22.48 -17.36 16.92
N GLY A 185 22.42 -17.35 15.58
CA GLY A 185 22.19 -16.14 14.80
C GLY A 185 20.73 -15.65 14.85
N PRO A 186 20.43 -14.51 14.23
CA PRO A 186 19.06 -14.03 14.08
C PRO A 186 18.19 -15.07 13.37
N VAL A 187 16.96 -15.29 13.84
CA VAL A 187 15.99 -16.16 13.16
C VAL A 187 15.60 -15.60 11.80
N ALA A 188 15.49 -14.27 11.70
CA ALA A 188 15.11 -13.58 10.49
C ALA A 188 15.72 -12.17 10.45
N THR A 189 16.03 -11.70 9.25
CA THR A 189 16.42 -10.31 8.96
C THR A 189 15.60 -9.79 7.80
N LEU A 190 15.03 -8.60 7.96
CA LEU A 190 14.34 -7.85 6.90
C LEU A 190 15.20 -6.65 6.51
N SER A 191 15.35 -6.38 5.21
CA SER A 191 16.05 -5.20 4.69
C SER A 191 15.30 -4.52 3.56
N ARG A 192 15.37 -3.19 3.55
CA ARG A 192 14.88 -2.32 2.47
C ARG A 192 15.59 -0.97 2.55
N ASP A 193 15.98 -0.43 1.39
CA ASP A 193 16.56 0.92 1.25
C ASP A 193 17.71 1.22 2.22
N GLY A 194 18.59 0.24 2.46
CA GLY A 194 19.73 0.36 3.39
C GLY A 194 19.37 0.30 4.88
N VAL A 195 18.09 0.16 5.21
CA VAL A 195 17.58 -0.09 6.57
C VAL A 195 17.40 -1.59 6.76
N SER A 196 17.75 -2.10 7.94
CA SER A 196 17.47 -3.49 8.30
C SER A 196 17.03 -3.66 9.74
N ILE A 197 16.22 -4.68 9.98
CA ILE A 197 15.83 -5.17 11.31
C ILE A 197 16.06 -6.67 11.40
N ALA A 198 16.73 -7.11 12.45
CA ALA A 198 17.01 -8.52 12.74
C ALA A 198 16.24 -8.96 13.98
N TYR A 199 15.62 -10.13 13.91
CA TYR A 199 14.92 -10.80 15.01
C TYR A 199 15.78 -11.94 15.52
N THR A 200 16.06 -12.00 16.82
CA THR A 200 16.84 -13.07 17.43
C THR A 200 16.00 -13.77 18.48
N PHE A 201 15.83 -15.08 18.30
CA PHE A 201 15.17 -15.93 19.28
C PHE A 201 16.08 -16.12 20.51
N PRO A 202 15.55 -16.21 21.74
CA PRO A 202 16.38 -16.29 22.94
C PRO A 202 17.31 -17.50 23.03
N GLU A 203 16.85 -18.63 22.51
CA GLU A 203 17.59 -19.90 22.51
C GLU A 203 18.24 -20.12 21.14
N ALA A 204 19.28 -20.97 21.10
CA ALA A 204 19.86 -21.41 19.84
C ALA A 204 18.83 -22.19 19.01
N LEU A 205 18.78 -21.91 17.72
CA LEU A 205 17.82 -22.51 16.82
C LEU A 205 18.30 -23.88 16.32
N PRO A 206 17.44 -24.90 16.30
CA PRO A 206 17.72 -26.14 15.59
C PRO A 206 17.70 -25.92 14.07
N THR A 207 18.14 -26.92 13.31
CA THR A 207 17.97 -26.87 11.86
C THR A 207 16.48 -26.94 11.50
N PRO A 208 15.96 -26.00 10.68
CA PRO A 208 14.56 -26.00 10.32
C PRO A 208 14.24 -26.98 9.19
N SER A 209 12.97 -27.39 9.14
CA SER A 209 12.34 -27.95 7.94
C SER A 209 11.61 -26.85 7.17
N VAL A 210 11.47 -27.00 5.85
CA VAL A 210 10.83 -26.01 4.96
C VAL A 210 9.53 -26.57 4.39
N ASP A 211 8.52 -25.71 4.29
CA ASP A 211 7.26 -25.98 3.59
C ASP A 211 6.75 -24.69 2.94
N GLY A 212 6.89 -24.57 1.61
CA GLY A 212 6.50 -23.37 0.87
C GLY A 212 7.17 -22.10 1.44
N PRO A 213 6.40 -21.11 1.96
CA PRO A 213 6.92 -19.89 2.58
C PRO A 213 7.33 -20.05 4.05
N SER A 214 7.23 -21.26 4.62
CA SER A 214 7.36 -21.51 6.06
C SER A 214 8.63 -22.29 6.42
N LEU A 215 9.23 -21.93 7.55
CA LEU A 215 10.27 -22.71 8.23
C LEU A 215 9.79 -23.12 9.62
N THR A 216 9.87 -24.42 9.90
CA THR A 216 9.59 -24.97 11.22
C THR A 216 10.89 -25.37 11.89
N TYR A 217 11.21 -24.68 13.00
CA TYR A 217 12.31 -24.97 13.91
C TYR A 217 11.77 -25.86 15.05
N PRO A 218 12.09 -27.16 15.06
CA PRO A 218 11.47 -28.10 15.99
C PRO A 218 12.05 -28.00 17.40
N ASN A 219 11.22 -28.10 18.44
CA ASN A 219 11.67 -28.17 19.83
C ASN A 219 12.60 -27.02 20.27
N VAL A 220 12.29 -25.78 19.85
CA VAL A 220 12.98 -24.58 20.38
C VAL A 220 12.79 -24.42 21.89
N TYR A 221 11.70 -24.98 22.41
CA TYR A 221 11.58 -25.43 23.78
C TYR A 221 11.07 -26.88 23.79
N PRO A 222 11.23 -27.64 24.88
CA PRO A 222 10.65 -28.98 24.97
C PRO A 222 9.16 -28.99 24.63
N GLY A 223 8.77 -29.71 23.57
CA GLY A 223 7.39 -29.80 23.09
C GLY A 223 6.85 -28.55 22.37
N VAL A 224 7.73 -27.62 21.95
CA VAL A 224 7.34 -26.38 21.26
C VAL A 224 8.19 -26.12 20.04
N ASP A 225 7.54 -25.89 18.91
CA ASP A 225 8.20 -25.49 17.67
C ASP A 225 8.05 -23.98 17.45
N LEU A 226 9.03 -23.38 16.78
CA LEU A 226 8.90 -22.04 16.21
C LEU A 226 8.64 -22.19 14.72
N VAL A 227 7.52 -21.65 14.24
CA VAL A 227 7.20 -21.56 12.82
C VAL A 227 7.34 -20.10 12.39
N VAL A 228 8.14 -19.87 11.36
CA VAL A 228 8.29 -18.54 10.75
C VAL A 228 7.81 -18.62 9.31
N THR A 229 6.90 -17.73 8.93
CA THR A 229 6.31 -17.70 7.58
C THR A 229 6.65 -16.38 6.91
N ALA A 230 7.20 -16.43 5.70
CA ALA A 230 7.43 -15.25 4.88
C ALA A 230 6.11 -14.79 4.22
N SER A 231 5.93 -13.48 4.15
CA SER A 231 4.87 -12.81 3.38
C SER A 231 5.52 -11.91 2.32
N SER A 232 4.71 -11.15 1.57
CA SER A 232 5.22 -10.29 0.49
C SER A 232 6.14 -9.16 0.97
N SER A 233 5.91 -8.61 2.16
CA SER A 233 6.66 -7.48 2.72
C SER A 233 7.01 -7.62 4.21
N THR A 234 6.57 -8.70 4.85
CA THR A 234 6.82 -8.96 6.27
C THR A 234 6.93 -10.46 6.54
N LEU A 235 7.03 -10.86 7.81
CA LEU A 235 6.97 -12.25 8.24
C LEU A 235 5.97 -12.41 9.40
N SER A 236 5.52 -13.64 9.62
CA SER A 236 4.86 -14.03 10.87
C SER A 236 5.76 -15.01 11.63
N GLN A 237 5.61 -15.00 12.95
CA GLN A 237 6.29 -15.95 13.83
C GLN A 237 5.26 -16.50 14.81
N VAL A 238 5.23 -17.82 14.98
CA VAL A 238 4.26 -18.51 15.84
C VAL A 238 4.98 -19.60 16.62
N LEU A 239 4.72 -19.70 17.92
CA LEU A 239 5.02 -20.91 18.68
C LEU A 239 3.88 -21.92 18.55
N VAL A 240 4.22 -23.15 18.17
CA VAL A 240 3.28 -24.28 18.14
C VAL A 240 3.56 -25.16 19.35
N ILE A 241 2.61 -25.21 20.28
CA ILE A 241 2.70 -26.01 21.50
C ILE A 241 2.10 -27.39 21.23
N LYS A 242 2.91 -28.44 21.33
CA LYS A 242 2.49 -29.80 20.97
C LYS A 242 1.74 -30.54 22.08
N ASP A 243 1.95 -30.15 23.34
CA ASP A 243 1.37 -30.85 24.47
C ASP A 243 1.10 -29.94 25.68
N LYS A 244 0.33 -30.48 26.64
CA LYS A 244 -0.09 -29.78 27.85
C LYS A 244 1.05 -29.50 28.82
N ALA A 245 2.14 -30.27 28.79
CA ALA A 245 3.30 -30.02 29.64
C ALA A 245 4.08 -28.80 29.11
N ALA A 246 4.27 -28.71 27.79
CA ALA A 246 4.86 -27.57 27.10
C ALA A 246 4.06 -26.28 27.33
N ALA A 247 2.72 -26.35 27.35
CA ALA A 247 1.85 -25.21 27.67
C ALA A 247 2.07 -24.61 29.07
N LYS A 248 2.57 -25.41 30.02
CA LYS A 248 2.88 -24.94 31.38
C LYS A 248 4.22 -24.21 31.47
N ASN A 249 5.06 -24.28 30.43
CA ASN A 249 6.38 -23.68 30.42
C ASN A 249 6.26 -22.14 30.55
N PRO A 250 6.85 -21.51 31.58
CA PRO A 250 6.83 -20.05 31.72
C PRO A 250 7.47 -19.32 30.54
N LYS A 251 8.45 -19.93 29.86
CA LYS A 251 9.15 -19.33 28.73
C LYS A 251 8.26 -19.13 27.50
N VAL A 252 7.18 -19.90 27.35
CA VAL A 252 6.29 -19.79 26.18
C VAL A 252 5.18 -18.77 26.40
N ARG A 253 4.92 -18.35 27.65
CA ARG A 253 3.89 -17.32 27.95
C ARG A 253 4.35 -15.92 27.55
N VAL A 254 5.64 -15.65 27.68
CA VAL A 254 6.25 -14.36 27.34
C VAL A 254 7.59 -14.64 26.68
N VAL A 255 7.61 -14.63 25.36
CA VAL A 255 8.84 -14.76 24.58
C VAL A 255 9.31 -13.36 24.20
N ARG A 256 10.54 -13.03 24.62
CA ARG A 256 11.20 -11.77 24.25
C ARG A 256 12.11 -12.01 23.06
N VAL A 257 11.64 -11.70 21.85
CA VAL A 257 12.49 -11.72 20.66
C VAL A 257 13.34 -10.46 20.68
N LYS A 258 14.68 -10.60 20.63
CA LYS A 258 15.56 -9.44 20.55
C LYS A 258 15.52 -8.85 19.15
N THR A 259 15.43 -7.54 19.05
CA THR A 259 15.49 -6.80 17.79
C THR A 259 16.76 -5.98 17.71
N ALA A 260 17.39 -5.96 16.54
CA ALA A 260 18.52 -5.10 16.24
C ALA A 260 18.26 -4.38 14.92
N VAL A 261 18.42 -3.05 14.91
CA VAL A 261 18.23 -2.21 13.73
C VAL A 261 19.57 -1.66 13.25
N LYS A 262 19.76 -1.62 11.93
CA LYS A 262 20.86 -0.90 11.28
C LYS A 262 20.31 0.06 10.23
N GLY A 263 20.94 1.23 10.10
CA GLY A 263 20.55 2.23 9.09
C GLY A 263 19.25 2.98 9.38
N GLY A 264 18.62 2.77 10.53
CA GLY A 264 17.37 3.41 10.90
C GLY A 264 17.09 3.40 12.40
N THR A 265 15.90 3.89 12.76
CA THR A 265 15.44 4.03 14.14
C THR A 265 14.15 3.25 14.34
N LEU A 266 14.11 2.38 15.35
CA LEU A 266 12.90 1.63 15.71
C LEU A 266 11.94 2.53 16.48
N VAL A 267 10.70 2.62 16.00
CA VAL A 267 9.60 3.36 16.62
C VAL A 267 8.47 2.39 16.94
N GLY A 268 8.05 2.36 18.19
CA GLY A 268 6.91 1.57 18.62
C GLY A 268 5.57 2.21 18.28
N GLY A 269 4.66 1.41 17.74
CA GLY A 269 3.26 1.76 17.54
C GLY A 269 2.44 1.57 18.82
N LYS A 270 1.37 2.35 18.97
CA LYS A 270 0.48 2.30 20.14
C LYS A 270 -0.20 0.93 20.31
N ASP A 271 -0.40 0.21 19.20
CA ASP A 271 -1.10 -1.08 19.15
C ASP A 271 -0.13 -2.27 19.22
N GLY A 272 1.08 -2.06 19.73
CA GLY A 272 2.15 -3.07 19.71
C GLY A 272 2.80 -3.25 18.34
N GLY A 273 2.42 -2.46 17.32
CA GLY A 273 3.13 -2.48 16.04
C GLY A 273 4.50 -1.83 16.17
N TYR A 274 5.26 -1.85 15.07
CA TYR A 274 6.49 -1.08 14.98
C TYR A 274 6.69 -0.55 13.57
N ALA A 275 7.48 0.52 13.47
CA ALA A 275 8.05 1.03 12.24
C ALA A 275 9.55 1.23 12.43
N VAL A 276 10.34 1.02 11.38
CA VAL A 276 11.74 1.41 11.33
C VAL A 276 11.86 2.57 10.38
N HIS A 277 12.27 3.72 10.91
CA HIS A 277 12.39 4.95 10.14
C HIS A 277 13.81 5.10 9.62
N ASN A 278 13.96 5.58 8.38
CA ASN A 278 15.27 5.94 7.83
C ASN A 278 15.79 7.27 8.43
N ALA A 279 16.96 7.72 7.97
CA ALA A 279 17.55 8.98 8.42
C ALA A 279 16.71 10.24 8.10
N LYS A 280 15.75 10.15 7.16
CA LYS A 280 14.81 11.23 6.82
C LYS A 280 13.56 11.21 7.70
N GLY A 281 13.41 10.21 8.57
CA GLY A 281 12.25 10.02 9.43
C GLY A 281 11.08 9.30 8.76
N GLU A 282 11.27 8.75 7.55
CA GLU A 282 10.23 8.03 6.80
C GLU A 282 10.17 6.55 7.22
N PRO A 283 8.98 5.96 7.41
CA PRO A 283 8.86 4.54 7.73
C PRO A 283 9.22 3.68 6.50
N VAL A 284 10.25 2.83 6.63
CA VAL A 284 10.74 1.96 5.54
C VAL A 284 10.38 0.50 5.77
N LEU A 285 10.39 0.06 7.03
CA LEU A 285 9.95 -1.27 7.44
C LEU A 285 8.87 -1.13 8.48
N THR A 286 7.81 -1.92 8.38
CA THR A 286 6.73 -1.94 9.35
C THR A 286 6.43 -3.38 9.76
N GLY A 287 5.94 -3.53 10.98
CA GLY A 287 5.35 -4.78 11.43
C GLY A 287 4.07 -4.50 12.18
N ALA A 288 3.07 -5.32 11.91
CA ALA A 288 1.79 -5.22 12.60
C ALA A 288 1.96 -5.64 14.06
N GLY A 289 1.40 -4.84 14.95
CA GLY A 289 1.03 -5.29 16.29
C GLY A 289 -0.41 -5.72 16.25
N LEU A 290 -0.78 -6.70 17.07
CA LEU A 290 -2.19 -7.01 17.24
C LEU A 290 -2.83 -5.99 18.19
N PRO A 291 -4.05 -5.48 17.87
CA PRO A 291 -4.84 -4.71 18.81
C PRO A 291 -4.99 -5.50 20.12
N GLY A 292 -4.49 -4.93 21.21
CA GLY A 292 -4.45 -5.61 22.50
C GLY A 292 -5.85 -5.84 23.07
N ASP A 293 -6.16 -7.09 23.41
CA ASP A 293 -6.77 -7.33 24.71
C ASP A 293 -5.68 -7.16 25.78
N SER A 294 -6.05 -6.70 26.97
CA SER A 294 -5.11 -6.27 28.01
C SER A 294 -4.25 -7.40 28.63
N ARG A 295 -4.22 -8.59 28.03
CA ARG A 295 -3.39 -9.72 28.47
C ARG A 295 -2.22 -10.03 27.54
N THR A 296 -2.17 -9.38 26.37
CA THR A 296 -1.13 -9.61 25.36
C THR A 296 -0.33 -8.34 25.08
N ARG A 297 0.17 -7.67 26.13
CA ARG A 297 1.09 -6.53 25.97
C ARG A 297 2.51 -7.06 25.83
N LEU A 298 2.89 -7.45 24.61
CA LEU A 298 4.13 -8.18 24.33
C LEU A 298 5.19 -7.36 23.56
N LEU A 299 4.93 -6.07 23.29
CA LEU A 299 5.94 -5.14 22.79
C LEU A 299 6.19 -4.05 23.82
N ASP A 300 7.05 -4.37 24.79
CA ASP A 300 7.83 -3.33 25.47
C ASP A 300 9.06 -3.04 24.61
N LEU A 301 8.92 -2.06 23.72
CA LEU A 301 10.00 -1.61 22.84
C LEU A 301 11.00 -0.70 23.57
N SER A 302 10.82 -0.45 24.88
CA SER A 302 11.90 0.10 25.70
C SER A 302 12.94 -0.99 25.94
N GLY A 303 13.93 -1.07 25.04
CA GLY A 303 15.04 -2.04 25.14
C GLY A 303 15.23 -2.97 23.94
N GLY A 304 14.53 -2.79 22.82
CA GLY A 304 14.77 -3.57 21.60
C GLY A 304 14.25 -5.01 21.67
N HIS A 305 13.00 -5.19 22.12
CA HIS A 305 12.35 -6.50 22.14
C HIS A 305 11.00 -6.46 21.42
N ALA A 306 10.73 -7.49 20.59
CA ALA A 306 9.43 -7.77 19.99
C ALA A 306 8.81 -9.02 20.64
N GLY A 307 7.49 -9.06 20.71
CA GLY A 307 6.76 -10.19 21.28
C GLY A 307 6.28 -11.18 20.24
N LEU A 308 6.22 -12.46 20.62
CA LEU A 308 5.83 -13.56 19.76
C LEU A 308 4.41 -14.06 20.08
N LEU A 309 3.66 -14.47 19.05
CA LEU A 309 2.35 -15.08 19.22
C LEU A 309 2.48 -16.57 19.57
N VAL A 310 1.62 -17.01 20.48
CA VAL A 310 1.48 -18.41 20.90
C VAL A 310 0.19 -18.94 20.28
N ALA A 311 0.30 -19.87 19.35
CA ALA A 311 -0.85 -20.66 18.94
C ALA A 311 -0.97 -21.85 19.91
N VAL A 312 -2.11 -21.95 20.59
CA VAL A 312 -2.47 -23.10 21.43
C VAL A 312 -3.33 -24.04 20.62
#